data_AF-A0A1Y4E7D3-F1
#
_entry.id   AF-A0A1Y4E7D3-F1
#
_cell.length_a   1.000
_cell.length_b   1.000
_cell.length_c   1.000
_cell.angle_alpha   90.00
_cell.angle_beta   90.00
_cell.angle_gamma   90.00
#
_symmetry.space_group_name_H-M   'P 1'
#
loop_
_entity.id
_entity.type
_entity.pdbx_description
1 polymer ?
#
loop_
_entity_poly.entity_id
_entity_poly.type
_entity_poly.pdbx_seq_one_letter_code
_entity_poly.pdbx_strand_id
1 'polypeptide(L)'
;MAKKPPLTPEEVTELFAQLDDSGVIDPNRARRKTDRTIDPLSGDDPSGSKVDNAISRVAMAVIIGVLVIVLGMQVWYGVNRRLNTANLSDTVNPQTVSSALEGGVEWGNGFTQFPSTFTVNAADERSGVVEVSVVDTDSANELQLFSNSQIQAAALATNALLNDNINQVVYNVSAKLDENGNITHDRFLGLLPASGEERAIFTFIWTKYRSGESSNIDWELRIIGMDEDIAGRIQEQVNSVSSLIDTPGINQDDLDAQNEELELERNLMGSEQYLGGTAEKSLEDVLPEE
;
A
#
# COMPACT_ATOMS: atom_id res chain seq x y z
N MET A 1 53.18 -54.16 54.74
CA MET A 1 52.23 -55.21 54.31
C MET A 1 51.05 -55.19 55.28
N ALA A 2 49.94 -54.53 54.93
CA ALA A 2 48.76 -54.48 55.77
C ALA A 2 47.87 -55.70 55.48
N LYS A 3 47.63 -56.54 56.50
CA LYS A 3 46.65 -57.64 56.44
C LYS A 3 45.26 -57.03 56.36
N LYS A 4 44.54 -57.28 55.25
CA LYS A 4 43.14 -56.87 55.10
C LYS A 4 42.28 -57.63 56.13
N PRO A 5 41.32 -56.97 56.80
CA PRO A 5 40.39 -57.61 57.72
C PRO A 5 39.54 -58.67 56.99
N PRO A 6 39.10 -59.74 57.68
CA PRO A 6 38.21 -60.74 57.09
C PRO A 6 36.86 -60.08 56.73
N LEU A 7 36.38 -60.37 55.52
CA LEU A 7 35.14 -59.85 54.95
C LEU A 7 33.94 -60.15 55.85
N THR A 8 33.02 -59.19 55.95
CA THR A 8 31.80 -59.33 56.75
C THR A 8 30.80 -60.28 56.05
N PRO A 9 29.89 -60.95 56.79
CA PRO A 9 28.95 -61.92 56.21
C PRO A 9 28.06 -61.34 55.09
N GLU A 10 27.80 -60.03 55.14
CA GLU A 10 26.99 -59.32 54.15
C GLU A 10 27.76 -59.12 52.82
N GLU A 11 29.05 -58.75 52.87
CA GLU A 11 29.92 -58.65 51.68
C GLU A 11 30.14 -60.01 51.01
N VAL A 12 30.18 -61.09 51.80
CA VAL A 12 30.27 -62.46 51.30
C VAL A 12 28.98 -62.83 50.56
N THR A 13 27.82 -62.42 51.07
CA THR A 13 26.52 -62.71 50.46
C THR A 13 26.34 -61.97 49.12
N GLU A 14 26.82 -60.73 49.01
CA GLU A 14 26.81 -60.00 47.72
C GLU A 14 27.76 -60.62 46.68
N LEU A 15 28.94 -61.11 47.09
CA LEU A 15 29.88 -61.79 46.22
C LEU A 15 29.33 -63.11 45.66
N PHE A 16 28.57 -63.86 46.47
CA PHE A 16 27.92 -65.09 46.02
C PHE A 16 26.62 -64.85 45.24
N ALA A 17 25.94 -63.72 45.44
CA ALA A 17 24.78 -63.33 44.63
C ALA A 17 25.17 -62.90 43.19
N GLN A 18 26.44 -62.55 42.94
CA GLN A 18 26.98 -62.28 41.61
C GLN A 18 27.45 -63.53 40.86
N LEU A 19 27.41 -64.71 41.49
CA LEU A 19 27.85 -65.98 40.90
C LEU A 19 26.67 -66.65 40.17
N ASP A 20 26.85 -66.92 38.87
CA ASP A 20 25.90 -67.72 38.07
C ASP A 20 26.07 -69.23 38.36
N ASP A 21 25.10 -70.07 37.97
CA ASP A 21 25.00 -71.53 38.25
C ASP A 21 26.19 -72.38 37.73
N SER A 22 27.19 -71.75 37.11
CA SER A 22 28.45 -72.36 36.64
C SER A 22 29.70 -71.95 37.43
N GLY A 23 29.57 -71.12 38.46
CA GLY A 23 30.67 -70.78 39.39
C GLY A 23 31.76 -69.85 38.83
N VAL A 24 31.52 -69.20 37.68
CA VAL A 24 32.47 -68.28 37.04
C VAL A 24 31.83 -66.90 36.89
N ILE A 25 32.57 -65.84 37.26
CA ILE A 25 32.16 -64.45 37.02
C ILE A 25 32.29 -64.17 35.51
N ASP A 26 31.17 -63.97 34.84
CA ASP A 26 31.15 -63.68 33.39
C ASP A 26 31.58 -62.21 33.12
N PRO A 27 32.78 -61.97 32.58
CA PRO A 27 33.30 -60.61 32.36
C PRO A 27 32.51 -59.84 31.28
N ASN A 28 31.63 -60.51 30.53
CA ASN A 28 30.82 -59.90 29.49
C ASN A 28 29.43 -59.43 29.96
N ARG A 29 29.01 -59.77 31.20
CA ARG A 29 27.72 -59.29 31.73
C ARG A 29 27.72 -57.80 32.03
N ALA A 30 28.88 -57.25 32.43
CA ALA A 30 29.06 -55.81 32.64
C ALA A 30 29.04 -55.00 31.33
N ARG A 31 29.46 -55.61 30.20
CA ARG A 31 29.44 -54.96 28.87
C ARG A 31 28.08 -55.04 28.16
N ARG A 32 27.21 -55.98 28.52
CA ARG A 32 25.87 -56.11 27.92
C ARG A 32 24.83 -55.12 28.43
N LYS A 33 25.11 -54.34 29.48
CA LYS A 33 24.19 -53.30 30.00
C LYS A 33 24.29 -51.95 29.28
N THR A 34 25.28 -51.78 28.39
CA THR A 34 25.50 -50.55 27.61
C THR A 34 25.46 -50.82 26.12
N ASP A 35 24.60 -51.73 25.69
CA ASP A 35 24.19 -51.80 24.30
C ASP A 35 22.67 -51.68 24.29
N ARG A 36 22.20 -50.44 24.47
CA ARG A 36 20.83 -50.11 24.06
C ARG A 36 20.84 -50.31 22.56
N THR A 37 20.27 -51.42 22.11
CA THR A 37 19.93 -51.65 20.71
C THR A 37 19.05 -50.48 20.28
N ILE A 38 19.66 -49.47 19.67
CA ILE A 38 18.97 -48.39 18.98
C ILE A 38 18.37 -49.07 17.76
N ASP A 39 17.07 -49.33 17.83
CA ASP A 39 16.30 -49.82 16.70
C ASP A 39 16.25 -48.72 15.63
N PRO A 40 16.86 -48.90 14.45
CA PRO A 40 16.92 -47.88 13.41
C PRO A 40 15.55 -47.61 12.75
N LEU A 41 14.50 -48.35 13.13
CA LEU A 41 13.12 -48.11 12.69
C LEU A 41 12.21 -47.57 13.80
N SER A 42 12.71 -47.43 15.03
CA SER A 42 11.98 -46.74 16.09
C SER A 42 12.25 -45.25 16.01
N GLY A 43 11.22 -44.46 15.69
CA GLY A 43 11.27 -43.00 15.51
C GLY A 43 11.62 -42.18 16.77
N ASP A 44 12.24 -42.78 17.78
CA ASP A 44 12.82 -42.09 18.94
C ASP A 44 14.35 -42.06 18.80
N ASP A 45 14.81 -41.33 17.80
CA ASP A 45 16.19 -40.84 17.72
C ASP A 45 16.32 -39.57 18.60
N PRO A 46 17.20 -39.54 19.62
CA PRO A 46 17.50 -38.34 20.39
C PRO A 46 18.37 -37.33 19.61
N SER A 47 18.77 -37.66 18.38
CA SER A 47 19.59 -36.80 17.51
C SER A 47 18.70 -35.94 16.61
N GLY A 48 18.31 -34.75 17.10
CA GLY A 48 17.97 -33.60 16.25
C GLY A 48 16.68 -33.63 15.41
N SER A 49 16.00 -34.76 15.19
CA SER A 49 14.86 -34.85 14.26
C SER A 49 13.58 -34.10 14.72
N LYS A 50 13.45 -33.84 16.02
CA LYS A 50 12.38 -33.00 16.57
C LYS A 50 12.72 -31.50 16.51
N VAL A 51 13.98 -31.13 16.27
CA VAL A 51 14.42 -29.73 16.25
C VAL A 51 13.95 -29.03 14.97
N ASP A 52 14.05 -29.67 13.81
CA ASP A 52 13.56 -29.08 12.55
C ASP A 52 12.05 -28.89 12.53
N ASN A 53 11.30 -29.88 13.04
CA ASN A 53 9.84 -29.78 13.18
C ASN A 53 9.41 -28.79 14.27
N ALA A 54 10.14 -28.68 15.38
CA ALA A 54 9.83 -27.73 16.44
C ALA A 54 10.18 -26.29 16.04
N ILE A 55 11.33 -26.07 15.41
CA ILE A 55 11.76 -24.76 14.90
C ILE A 55 10.80 -24.29 13.79
N SER A 56 10.42 -25.16 12.86
CA SER A 56 9.43 -24.82 11.82
C SER A 56 8.07 -24.43 12.42
N ARG A 57 7.59 -25.15 13.44
CA ARG A 57 6.33 -24.82 14.12
C ARG A 57 6.40 -23.51 14.90
N VAL A 58 7.51 -23.21 15.56
CA VAL A 58 7.70 -21.93 16.27
C VAL A 58 7.79 -20.78 15.27
N ALA A 59 8.52 -20.93 14.17
CA ALA A 59 8.60 -19.92 13.11
C ALA A 59 7.23 -19.66 12.47
N MET A 60 6.47 -20.72 12.17
CA MET A 60 5.10 -20.61 11.64
C MET A 60 4.16 -19.93 12.64
N ALA A 61 4.26 -20.26 13.93
CA ALA A 61 3.48 -19.61 14.99
C ALA A 61 3.83 -18.13 15.15
N VAL A 62 5.11 -17.76 15.02
CA VAL A 62 5.54 -16.35 15.03
C VAL A 62 5.00 -15.60 13.82
N ILE A 63 5.08 -16.18 12.62
CA ILE A 63 4.56 -15.55 11.39
C ILE A 63 3.04 -15.35 11.50
N ILE A 64 2.29 -16.37 11.93
CA ILE A 64 0.84 -16.28 12.14
C ILE A 64 0.53 -15.26 13.24
N GLY A 65 1.30 -15.25 14.33
CA GLY A 65 1.16 -14.28 15.41
C GLY A 65 1.36 -12.83 14.93
N VAL A 66 2.43 -12.57 14.18
CA VAL A 66 2.70 -11.26 13.57
C VAL A 66 1.60 -10.89 12.58
N LEU A 67 1.16 -11.83 11.73
CA LEU A 67 0.07 -11.60 10.77
C LEU A 67 -1.22 -11.20 11.50
N VAL A 68 -1.61 -11.92 12.56
CA VAL A 68 -2.80 -11.61 13.36
C VAL A 68 -2.65 -10.27 14.06
N ILE A 69 -1.46 -9.92 14.55
CA ILE A 69 -1.18 -8.61 15.13
C ILE A 69 -1.32 -7.51 14.08
N VAL A 70 -0.74 -7.67 12.89
CA VAL A 70 -0.83 -6.69 11.80
C VAL A 70 -2.27 -6.53 11.32
N LEU A 71 -2.99 -7.63 11.09
CA LEU A 71 -4.40 -7.59 10.68
C LEU A 71 -5.27 -6.99 11.78
N GLY A 72 -5.06 -7.36 13.04
CA GLY A 72 -5.76 -6.79 14.19
C GLY A 72 -5.48 -5.30 14.33
N MET A 73 -4.23 -4.88 14.13
CA MET A 73 -3.80 -3.50 14.15
C MET A 73 -4.36 -2.71 12.96
N GLN A 74 -4.47 -3.29 11.77
CA GLN A 74 -5.11 -2.67 10.60
C GLN A 74 -6.61 -2.46 10.82
N VAL A 75 -7.32 -3.45 11.35
CA VAL A 75 -8.74 -3.32 11.70
C VAL A 75 -8.92 -2.30 12.81
N TRP A 76 -8.06 -2.33 13.83
CA TRP A 76 -8.07 -1.36 14.94
C TRP A 76 -7.83 0.06 14.44
N TYR A 77 -6.78 0.30 13.64
CA TYR A 77 -6.52 1.61 13.04
C TYR A 77 -7.65 2.04 12.11
N GLY A 78 -8.21 1.14 11.30
CA GLY A 78 -9.32 1.46 10.41
C GLY A 78 -10.59 1.87 11.15
N VAL A 79 -10.95 1.15 12.21
CA VAL A 79 -12.13 1.44 13.04
C VAL A 79 -11.90 2.69 13.89
N ASN A 80 -10.77 2.79 14.60
CA ASN A 80 -10.46 3.96 15.41
C ASN A 80 -10.36 5.24 14.57
N ARG A 81 -9.91 5.12 13.31
CA ARG A 81 -9.86 6.23 12.36
C ARG A 81 -11.24 6.67 11.87
N ARG A 82 -12.19 5.74 11.67
CA ARG A 82 -13.60 6.07 11.37
C ARG A 82 -14.32 6.67 12.57
N LEU A 83 -14.05 6.18 13.78
CA LEU A 83 -14.68 6.69 15.00
C LEU A 83 -14.20 8.10 15.38
N ASN A 84 -13.03 8.52 14.87
CA ASN A 84 -12.50 9.86 15.06
C ASN A 84 -12.81 10.81 13.90
N THR A 85 -13.63 10.38 12.93
CA THR A 85 -14.07 11.23 11.82
C THR A 85 -15.22 12.12 12.30
N ALA A 86 -15.02 13.43 12.22
CA ALA A 86 -16.02 14.39 12.67
C ALA A 86 -17.15 14.53 11.64
N ASN A 87 -18.40 14.53 12.13
CA ASN A 87 -19.56 14.80 11.29
C ASN A 87 -19.88 16.31 11.28
N LEU A 88 -19.42 17.02 10.26
CA LEU A 88 -19.69 18.44 10.09
C LEU A 88 -21.13 18.73 9.65
N SER A 89 -21.92 17.72 9.26
CA SER A 89 -23.31 17.94 8.84
C SER A 89 -24.24 18.27 10.01
N ASP A 90 -23.94 17.81 11.23
CA ASP A 90 -24.77 18.03 12.42
C ASP A 90 -24.43 19.32 13.16
N THR A 91 -23.14 19.61 13.36
CA THR A 91 -22.70 20.81 14.09
C THR A 91 -21.37 21.35 13.58
N VAL A 92 -21.33 22.64 13.30
CA VAL A 92 -20.15 23.35 12.78
C VAL A 92 -19.71 24.43 13.76
N ASN A 93 -18.57 24.18 14.41
CA ASN A 93 -17.89 25.13 15.29
C ASN A 93 -16.36 24.91 15.17
N PRO A 94 -15.53 25.78 15.76
CA PRO A 94 -14.08 25.67 15.59
C PRO A 94 -13.51 24.34 16.11
N GLN A 95 -14.10 23.77 17.17
CA GLN A 95 -13.65 22.48 17.68
C GLN A 95 -13.99 21.33 16.73
N THR A 96 -15.22 21.27 16.20
CA THR A 96 -15.62 20.19 15.29
C THR A 96 -14.86 20.26 13.97
N VAL A 97 -14.60 21.46 13.45
CA VAL A 97 -13.76 21.66 12.27
C VAL A 97 -12.30 21.27 12.55
N SER A 98 -11.72 21.63 13.70
CA SER A 98 -10.36 21.19 14.06
C SER A 98 -10.26 19.67 14.14
N SER A 99 -11.23 19.02 14.81
CA SER A 99 -11.28 17.56 14.89
C SER A 99 -11.47 16.90 13.52
N ALA A 100 -12.23 17.52 12.61
CA ALA A 100 -12.39 17.08 11.23
C ALA A 100 -11.08 17.16 10.44
N LEU A 101 -10.29 18.21 10.65
CA LEU A 101 -9.00 18.38 9.97
C LEU A 101 -7.94 17.42 10.53
N GLU A 102 -7.90 17.23 11.86
CA GLU A 102 -6.99 16.29 12.53
C GLU A 102 -7.32 14.81 12.23
N GLY A 103 -8.61 14.46 12.28
CA GLY A 103 -9.11 13.09 12.10
C GLY A 103 -9.36 12.70 10.64
N GLY A 104 -9.49 13.69 9.76
CA GLY A 104 -10.01 13.53 8.41
C GLY A 104 -11.54 13.60 8.35
N VAL A 105 -12.06 13.76 7.13
CA VAL A 105 -13.51 13.80 6.84
C VAL A 105 -13.90 12.63 5.95
N GLU A 106 -15.13 12.15 6.08
CA GLU A 106 -15.67 11.12 5.19
C GLU A 106 -15.83 11.65 3.77
N TRP A 107 -15.43 10.86 2.79
CA TRP A 107 -15.61 11.19 1.38
C TRP A 107 -15.82 9.92 0.55
N GLY A 108 -17.00 9.80 -0.07
CA GLY A 108 -17.43 8.58 -0.77
C GLY A 108 -17.47 7.37 0.15
N ASN A 109 -16.69 6.33 -0.17
CA ASN A 109 -16.55 5.11 0.66
C ASN A 109 -15.30 5.15 1.57
N GLY A 110 -14.60 6.28 1.63
CA GLY A 110 -13.33 6.45 2.33
C GLY A 110 -13.27 7.72 3.19
N PHE A 111 -12.06 8.21 3.40
CA PHE A 111 -11.79 9.44 4.15
C PHE A 111 -10.72 10.26 3.42
N THR A 112 -10.78 11.57 3.62
CA THR A 112 -9.77 12.52 3.14
C THR A 112 -9.02 13.08 4.34
N GLN A 113 -7.69 13.07 4.25
CA GLN A 113 -6.81 13.67 5.26
C GLN A 113 -6.39 15.07 4.85
N PHE A 114 -6.13 15.90 5.85
CA PHE A 114 -5.67 17.27 5.68
C PHE A 114 -4.23 17.43 6.15
N PRO A 115 -3.53 18.48 5.70
CA PRO A 115 -2.21 18.80 6.21
C PRO A 115 -2.21 18.98 7.72
N SER A 116 -1.12 18.56 8.37
CA SER A 116 -0.97 18.63 9.83
C SER A 116 -0.91 20.05 10.38
N THR A 117 -0.50 21.01 9.54
CA THR A 117 -0.42 22.43 9.89
C THR A 117 -1.62 23.14 9.29
N PHE A 118 -2.55 23.56 10.16
CA PHE A 118 -3.73 24.29 9.74
C PHE A 118 -4.17 25.29 10.80
N THR A 119 -5.04 26.20 10.41
CA THR A 119 -5.71 27.18 11.26
C THR A 119 -7.18 27.24 10.86
N VAL A 120 -8.08 27.20 11.85
CA VAL A 120 -9.50 27.46 11.63
C VAL A 120 -9.73 28.96 11.82
N ASN A 121 -9.94 29.67 10.71
CA ASN A 121 -10.13 31.12 10.69
C ASN A 121 -11.57 31.50 11.07
N ALA A 122 -12.54 30.75 10.56
CA ALA A 122 -13.95 30.90 10.88
C ALA A 122 -14.66 29.55 10.88
N ALA A 123 -15.54 29.33 11.84
CA ALA A 123 -16.45 28.19 11.86
C ALA A 123 -17.62 28.55 12.77
N ASP A 124 -18.65 29.18 12.22
CA ASP A 124 -19.84 29.59 12.96
C ASP A 124 -21.09 29.36 12.08
N GLU A 125 -22.02 28.53 12.56
CA GLU A 125 -23.32 28.31 11.90
C GLU A 125 -24.14 29.58 11.76
N ARG A 126 -23.95 30.56 12.65
CA ARG A 126 -24.68 31.82 12.59
C ARG A 126 -24.19 32.73 11.46
N SER A 127 -22.89 32.73 11.16
CA SER A 127 -22.35 33.41 9.98
C SER A 127 -22.58 32.59 8.72
N GLY A 128 -22.74 31.27 8.87
CA GLY A 128 -22.87 30.32 7.77
C GLY A 128 -21.59 30.13 6.97
N VAL A 129 -20.44 30.48 7.56
CA VAL A 129 -19.13 30.45 6.92
C VAL A 129 -18.20 29.53 7.70
N VAL A 130 -17.55 28.64 6.96
CA VAL A 130 -16.36 27.89 7.41
C VAL A 130 -15.17 28.39 6.61
N GLU A 131 -14.13 28.85 7.28
CA GLU A 131 -12.87 29.25 6.68
C GLU A 131 -11.72 28.56 7.39
N VAL A 132 -10.91 27.86 6.60
CA VAL A 132 -9.74 27.11 7.07
C VAL A 132 -8.54 27.51 6.22
N SER A 133 -7.40 27.69 6.86
CA SER A 133 -6.12 27.87 6.20
C SER A 133 -5.23 26.68 6.51
N VAL A 134 -4.71 26.02 5.48
CA VAL A 134 -3.78 24.90 5.61
C VAL A 134 -2.43 25.25 5.04
N VAL A 135 -1.38 24.66 5.60
CA VAL A 135 -0.02 24.71 5.06
C VAL A 135 0.35 23.31 4.60
N ASP A 136 0.38 23.11 3.29
CA ASP A 136 0.82 21.86 2.69
C ASP A 136 2.34 21.74 2.79
N THR A 137 2.78 20.62 3.35
CA THR A 137 4.18 20.22 3.46
C THR A 137 4.39 18.78 2.95
N ASP A 138 3.36 18.18 2.37
CA ASP A 138 3.35 16.78 1.91
C ASP A 138 3.55 16.69 0.39
N SER A 139 3.13 17.72 -0.34
CA SER A 139 3.13 17.76 -1.79
C SER A 139 4.52 18.06 -2.34
N ALA A 140 5.00 17.23 -3.26
CA ALA A 140 6.35 17.37 -3.82
C ALA A 140 6.47 18.41 -4.94
N ASN A 141 5.35 18.79 -5.57
CA ASN A 141 5.30 19.76 -6.67
C ASN A 141 3.91 20.42 -6.75
N GLU A 142 3.78 21.40 -7.63
CA GLU A 142 2.61 22.28 -7.77
C GLU A 142 1.37 21.51 -8.23
N LEU A 143 1.54 20.56 -9.16
CA LEU A 143 0.45 19.72 -9.63
C LEU A 143 -0.10 18.83 -8.52
N GLN A 144 0.78 18.20 -7.73
CA GLN A 144 0.36 17.40 -6.57
C GLN A 144 -0.32 18.27 -5.52
N LEU A 145 0.23 19.45 -5.21
CA LEU A 145 -0.38 20.41 -4.30
C LEU A 145 -1.80 20.76 -4.75
N PHE A 146 -1.97 21.13 -6.02
CA PHE A 146 -3.26 21.51 -6.57
C PHE A 146 -4.27 20.36 -6.56
N SER A 147 -3.85 19.16 -6.97
CA SER A 147 -4.69 17.96 -7.00
C SER A 147 -5.14 17.53 -5.59
N ASN A 148 -4.20 17.44 -4.64
CA ASN A 148 -4.48 17.10 -3.25
C ASN A 148 -5.41 18.12 -2.61
N SER A 149 -5.12 19.40 -2.80
CA SER A 149 -5.92 20.51 -2.26
C SER A 149 -7.34 20.52 -2.78
N GLN A 150 -7.56 20.19 -4.06
CA GLN A 150 -8.91 20.08 -4.62
C GLN A 150 -9.72 18.98 -3.93
N ILE A 151 -9.13 17.80 -3.74
CA ILE A 151 -9.81 16.66 -3.10
C ILE A 151 -10.12 17.01 -1.64
N GLN A 152 -9.17 17.61 -0.92
CA GLN A 152 -9.34 18.07 0.46
C GLN A 152 -10.44 19.13 0.59
N ALA A 153 -10.39 20.17 -0.24
CA ALA A 153 -11.37 21.25 -0.24
C ALA A 153 -12.77 20.73 -0.58
N ALA A 154 -12.88 19.87 -1.60
CA ALA A 154 -14.15 19.27 -1.98
C ALA A 154 -14.72 18.43 -0.83
N ALA A 155 -13.90 17.58 -0.21
CA ALA A 155 -14.35 16.74 0.90
C ALA A 155 -14.80 17.57 2.12
N LEU A 156 -14.05 18.61 2.49
CA LEU A 156 -14.45 19.52 3.56
C LEU A 156 -15.76 20.23 3.21
N ALA A 157 -15.86 20.77 1.98
CA ALA A 157 -17.01 21.50 1.52
C ALA A 157 -18.27 20.62 1.47
N THR A 158 -18.18 19.40 0.95
CA THR A 158 -19.33 18.49 0.89
C THR A 158 -19.84 18.15 2.29
N ASN A 159 -18.96 17.96 3.27
CA ASN A 159 -19.38 17.66 4.64
C ASN A 159 -19.98 18.89 5.34
N ALA A 160 -19.34 20.04 5.21
CA ALA A 160 -19.80 21.27 5.88
C ALA A 160 -21.06 21.85 5.23
N LEU A 161 -21.20 21.84 3.90
CA LEU A 161 -22.36 22.38 3.19
C LEU A 161 -23.60 21.47 3.27
N LEU A 162 -23.46 20.23 3.71
CA LEU A 162 -24.61 19.40 4.06
C LEU A 162 -25.31 19.90 5.34
N ASN A 163 -24.58 20.61 6.22
CA ASN A 163 -25.22 21.34 7.31
C ASN A 163 -26.10 22.45 6.73
N ASP A 164 -27.34 22.54 7.20
CA ASP A 164 -28.26 23.56 6.70
C ASP A 164 -27.77 24.97 6.99
N ASN A 165 -27.16 25.21 8.15
CA ASN A 165 -26.76 26.54 8.57
C ASN A 165 -25.51 27.06 7.85
N ILE A 166 -24.79 26.22 7.11
CA ILE A 166 -23.60 26.62 6.35
C ILE A 166 -23.94 26.87 4.89
N ASN A 167 -23.51 28.04 4.40
CA ASN A 167 -23.72 28.47 3.02
C ASN A 167 -22.40 28.68 2.27
N GLN A 168 -21.28 28.79 2.99
CA GLN A 168 -19.98 29.02 2.36
C GLN A 168 -18.85 28.28 3.09
N VAL A 169 -17.96 27.69 2.30
CA VAL A 169 -16.73 27.05 2.77
C VAL A 169 -15.56 27.65 1.99
N VAL A 170 -14.59 28.20 2.71
CA VAL A 170 -13.36 28.79 2.18
C VAL A 170 -12.19 27.95 2.67
N TYR A 171 -11.43 27.39 1.74
CA TYR A 171 -10.25 26.57 2.03
C TYR A 171 -9.03 27.25 1.42
N ASN A 172 -8.25 27.93 2.25
CA ASN A 172 -6.99 28.57 1.87
C ASN A 172 -5.85 27.56 1.98
N VAL A 173 -5.01 27.53 0.96
CA VAL A 173 -3.87 26.63 0.83
C VAL A 173 -2.62 27.46 0.69
N SER A 174 -1.73 27.32 1.67
CA SER A 174 -0.37 27.81 1.64
C SER A 174 0.59 26.65 1.42
N ALA A 175 1.75 26.92 0.84
CA ALA A 175 2.87 26.00 0.77
C ALA A 175 4.15 26.71 1.19
N LYS A 176 5.17 25.95 1.59
CA LYS A 176 6.50 26.51 1.84
C LYS A 176 7.32 26.51 0.56
N LEU A 177 7.97 27.63 0.27
CA LEU A 177 8.81 27.80 -0.92
C LEU A 177 10.27 28.02 -0.51
N ASP A 178 11.19 27.42 -1.27
CA ASP A 178 12.61 27.73 -1.16
C ASP A 178 12.97 29.08 -1.80
N GLU A 179 14.23 29.49 -1.70
CA GLU A 179 14.74 30.74 -2.30
C GLU A 179 14.61 30.79 -3.83
N ASN A 180 14.43 29.62 -4.48
CA ASN A 180 14.26 29.50 -5.92
C ASN A 180 12.78 29.46 -6.34
N GLY A 181 11.84 29.57 -5.38
CA GLY A 181 10.40 29.51 -5.64
C GLY A 181 9.84 28.09 -5.85
N ASN A 182 10.59 27.04 -5.53
CA ASN A 182 10.08 25.67 -5.60
C ASN A 182 9.39 25.29 -4.30
N ILE A 183 8.32 24.50 -4.40
CA ILE A 183 7.64 23.94 -3.23
C ILE A 183 8.60 23.04 -2.46
N THR A 184 8.70 23.27 -1.15
CA THR A 184 9.42 22.41 -0.21
C THR A 184 8.44 21.53 0.55
N HIS A 185 8.87 20.30 0.79
CA HIS A 185 8.09 19.29 1.47
C HIS A 185 8.92 18.62 2.57
N ASP A 186 8.23 17.97 3.48
CA ASP A 186 8.81 17.22 4.57
C ASP A 186 9.65 16.06 4.04
N ARG A 187 10.83 15.87 4.61
CA ARG A 187 11.79 14.84 4.20
C ARG A 187 11.94 13.79 5.29
N PHE A 188 12.37 12.59 4.88
CA PHE A 188 12.57 11.46 5.79
C PHE A 188 11.32 11.13 6.63
N LEU A 189 10.17 10.95 5.96
CA LEU A 189 8.91 10.57 6.60
C LEU A 189 8.44 11.57 7.69
N GLY A 190 8.63 12.88 7.47
CA GLY A 190 8.27 13.92 8.43
C GLY A 190 9.29 14.18 9.53
N LEU A 191 10.46 13.52 9.52
CA LEU A 191 11.53 13.77 10.50
C LEU A 191 12.25 15.10 10.25
N LEU A 192 12.31 15.55 9.00
CA LEU A 192 12.86 16.85 8.64
C LEU A 192 11.75 17.74 8.09
N PRO A 193 11.35 18.80 8.81
CA PRO A 193 10.28 19.67 8.37
C PRO A 193 10.69 20.49 7.15
N ALA A 194 9.73 20.78 6.28
CA ALA A 194 9.88 21.71 5.18
C ALA A 194 10.34 23.09 5.68
N SER A 195 11.39 23.62 5.04
CA SER A 195 11.95 24.94 5.30
C SER A 195 11.62 25.88 4.15
N GLY A 196 11.38 27.15 4.43
CA GLY A 196 11.06 28.13 3.41
C GLY A 196 10.11 29.20 3.90
N GLU A 197 9.79 30.13 3.02
CA GLU A 197 8.74 31.13 3.23
C GLU A 197 7.37 30.49 2.97
N GLU A 198 6.41 30.69 3.86
CA GLU A 198 5.03 30.30 3.63
C GLU A 198 4.38 31.28 2.66
N ARG A 199 3.85 30.77 1.54
CA ARG A 199 3.12 31.58 0.55
C ARG A 199 1.75 30.97 0.32
N ALA A 200 0.72 31.83 0.28
CA ALA A 200 -0.63 31.44 -0.13
C ALA A 200 -0.65 31.15 -1.64
N ILE A 201 -1.14 29.98 -2.02
CA ILE A 201 -1.12 29.48 -3.40
C ILE A 201 -2.53 29.47 -3.99
N PHE A 202 -3.47 28.81 -3.31
CA PHE A 202 -4.85 28.65 -3.79
C PHE A 202 -5.85 28.88 -2.65
N THR A 203 -7.05 29.29 -3.03
CA THR A 203 -8.22 29.42 -2.17
C THR A 203 -9.40 28.82 -2.90
N PHE A 204 -9.99 27.78 -2.33
CA PHE A 204 -11.19 27.14 -2.86
C PHE A 204 -12.39 27.69 -2.10
N ILE A 205 -13.30 28.33 -2.81
CA ILE A 205 -14.52 28.90 -2.24
C ILE A 205 -15.71 28.12 -2.79
N TRP A 206 -16.37 27.38 -1.92
CA TRP A 206 -17.64 26.73 -2.23
C TRP A 206 -18.78 27.55 -1.66
N THR A 207 -19.76 27.88 -2.48
CA THR A 207 -20.96 28.61 -2.05
C THR A 207 -22.19 27.79 -2.37
N LYS A 208 -23.00 27.47 -1.36
CA LYS A 208 -24.29 26.78 -1.48
C LYS A 208 -25.39 27.82 -1.63
N TYR A 209 -26.20 27.65 -2.66
CA TYR A 209 -27.40 28.43 -2.90
C TYR A 209 -28.61 27.61 -2.47
N ARG A 210 -29.44 28.14 -1.58
CA ARG A 210 -30.74 27.53 -1.29
C ARG A 210 -31.74 27.98 -2.35
N SER A 211 -32.20 27.05 -3.20
CA SER A 211 -33.38 27.31 -4.04
C SER A 211 -34.64 27.12 -3.18
N GLY A 212 -35.50 28.14 -3.13
CA GLY A 212 -36.62 28.22 -2.17
C GLY A 212 -37.75 27.20 -2.34
N GLU A 213 -37.71 26.33 -3.35
CA GLU A 213 -38.82 25.42 -3.71
C GLU A 213 -38.40 23.97 -3.99
N SER A 214 -37.11 23.62 -3.99
CA SER A 214 -36.66 22.26 -4.31
C SER A 214 -35.70 21.70 -3.26
N SER A 215 -35.67 20.38 -3.10
CA SER A 215 -34.69 19.67 -2.26
C SER A 215 -33.29 19.62 -2.89
N ASN A 216 -33.03 20.40 -3.95
CA ASN A 216 -31.75 20.40 -4.64
C ASN A 216 -30.75 21.26 -3.84
N ILE A 217 -29.54 20.73 -3.70
CA ILE A 217 -28.39 21.45 -3.17
C ILE A 217 -27.59 21.93 -4.36
N ASP A 218 -27.78 23.20 -4.73
CA ASP A 218 -26.98 23.86 -5.76
C ASP A 218 -25.77 24.50 -5.08
N TRP A 219 -24.57 24.17 -5.55
CA TRP A 219 -23.34 24.79 -5.09
C TRP A 219 -22.42 25.16 -6.24
N GLU A 220 -21.65 26.23 -6.04
CA GLU A 220 -20.66 26.73 -6.99
C GLU A 220 -19.29 26.69 -6.33
N LEU A 221 -18.32 26.11 -7.05
CA LEU A 221 -16.91 26.16 -6.69
C LEU A 221 -16.24 27.29 -7.46
N ARG A 222 -15.59 28.18 -6.73
CA ARG A 222 -14.69 29.20 -7.27
C ARG A 222 -13.30 28.98 -6.71
N ILE A 223 -12.33 28.78 -7.60
CA ILE A 223 -10.91 28.67 -7.25
C ILE A 223 -10.27 30.03 -7.48
N ILE A 224 -9.63 30.57 -6.44
CA ILE A 224 -8.88 31.83 -6.48
C ILE A 224 -7.43 31.49 -6.18
N GLY A 225 -6.51 31.85 -7.04
CA GLY A 225 -5.08 31.64 -6.83
C GLY A 225 -4.37 32.28 -8.00
N MET A 226 -3.60 33.32 -7.75
CA MET A 226 -2.91 34.07 -8.79
C MET A 226 -1.54 34.46 -8.30
N ASP A 227 -0.66 33.46 -8.25
CA ASP A 227 0.71 33.68 -8.71
C ASP A 227 0.73 33.17 -10.16
N GLU A 228 0.92 34.07 -11.14
CA GLU A 228 0.91 33.74 -12.58
C GLU A 228 1.97 32.67 -12.90
N ASP A 229 3.07 32.67 -12.15
CA ASP A 229 4.18 31.72 -12.33
C ASP A 229 3.78 30.29 -11.93
N ILE A 230 3.05 30.14 -10.82
CA ILE A 230 2.59 28.83 -10.35
C ILE A 230 1.46 28.29 -11.24
N ALA A 231 0.54 29.16 -11.66
CA ALA A 231 -0.53 28.79 -12.58
C ALA A 231 0.03 28.32 -13.93
N GLY A 232 1.03 29.03 -14.48
CA GLY A 232 1.72 28.65 -15.71
C GLY A 232 2.41 27.28 -15.61
N ARG A 233 3.11 27.01 -14.50
CA ARG A 233 3.78 25.73 -14.26
C ARG A 233 2.81 24.55 -14.13
N ILE A 234 1.65 24.75 -13.51
CA ILE A 234 0.59 23.73 -13.45
C ILE A 234 0.05 23.45 -14.86
N GLN A 235 -0.22 24.48 -15.65
CA GLN A 235 -0.70 24.31 -17.02
C GLN A 235 0.32 23.54 -17.88
N GLU A 236 1.61 23.86 -17.75
CA GLU A 236 2.69 23.18 -18.48
C GLU A 236 2.85 21.71 -18.06
N GLN A 237 2.74 21.42 -16.76
CA GLN A 237 2.76 20.04 -16.25
C GLN A 237 1.53 19.23 -16.70
N VAL A 238 0.33 19.83 -16.69
CA VAL A 238 -0.89 19.17 -17.18
C VAL A 238 -0.79 18.91 -18.69
N ASN A 239 -0.33 19.89 -19.47
CA ASN A 239 -0.17 19.75 -20.92
C ASN A 239 0.91 18.70 -21.28
N SER A 240 2.01 18.65 -20.53
CA SER A 240 3.06 17.65 -20.78
C SER A 240 2.58 16.22 -20.47
N VAL A 241 1.77 16.03 -19.42
CA VAL A 241 1.12 14.72 -19.15
C VAL A 241 0.05 14.40 -20.20
N SER A 242 -0.69 15.39 -20.68
CA SER A 242 -1.65 15.20 -21.78
C SER A 242 -0.94 14.82 -23.09
N SER A 243 0.25 15.37 -23.34
CA SER A 243 1.08 15.00 -24.51
C SER A 243 1.71 13.61 -24.41
N LEU A 244 1.81 13.02 -23.22
CA LEU A 244 2.20 11.62 -23.02
C LEU A 244 1.03 10.65 -23.29
N ILE A 245 -0.20 11.13 -23.26
CA ILE A 245 -1.43 10.36 -23.54
C ILE A 245 -1.81 10.48 -25.04
N ASP A 246 -1.21 11.42 -25.79
CA ASP A 246 -1.15 11.34 -27.25
C ASP A 246 -0.20 10.19 -27.66
N THR A 247 -0.68 8.95 -27.49
CA THR A 247 -0.35 7.90 -28.48
C THR A 247 -0.55 8.50 -29.86
N PRO A 248 0.34 8.25 -30.84
CA PRO A 248 0.25 8.85 -32.16
C PRO A 248 -1.12 8.50 -32.73
N GLY A 249 -2.04 9.46 -32.65
CA GLY A 249 -3.29 9.39 -33.37
C GLY A 249 -2.88 9.25 -34.82
N ILE A 250 -3.29 8.15 -35.43
CA ILE A 250 -3.18 7.94 -36.88
C ILE A 250 -3.65 9.26 -37.50
N ASN A 251 -2.71 10.04 -38.05
CA ASN A 251 -3.07 11.29 -38.67
C ASN A 251 -3.92 10.96 -39.90
N GLN A 252 -4.73 11.91 -40.36
CA GLN A 252 -5.55 11.71 -41.55
C GLN A 252 -4.70 11.24 -42.74
N ASP A 253 -3.45 11.73 -42.81
CA ASP A 253 -2.43 11.31 -43.78
C ASP A 253 -2.04 9.81 -43.66
N ASP A 254 -2.00 9.25 -42.45
CA ASP A 254 -1.67 7.83 -42.21
C ASP A 254 -2.87 6.90 -42.53
N LEU A 255 -4.11 7.40 -42.37
CA LEU A 255 -5.33 6.70 -42.80
C LEU A 255 -5.46 6.69 -44.33
N ASP A 256 -5.14 7.80 -44.98
CA ASP A 256 -5.17 7.92 -46.43
C ASP A 256 -4.07 7.06 -47.08
N ALA A 257 -2.86 7.02 -46.49
CA ALA A 257 -1.78 6.14 -46.93
C ALA A 257 -2.15 4.64 -46.80
N GLN A 258 -2.79 4.23 -45.69
CA GLN A 258 -3.27 2.85 -45.52
C GLN A 258 -4.38 2.50 -46.51
N ASN A 259 -5.29 3.43 -46.79
CA ASN A 259 -6.34 3.20 -47.79
C ASN A 259 -5.74 3.06 -49.18
N GLU A 260 -4.75 3.87 -49.56
CA GLU A 260 -4.04 3.74 -50.83
C GLU A 260 -3.31 2.39 -50.94
N GLU A 261 -2.64 1.91 -49.88
CA GLU A 261 -2.02 0.58 -49.87
C GLU A 261 -3.06 -0.55 -50.05
N LEU A 262 -4.20 -0.46 -49.35
CA LEU A 262 -5.30 -1.43 -49.50
C LEU A 262 -5.94 -1.39 -50.89
N GLU A 263 -6.05 -0.22 -51.51
CA GLU A 263 -6.52 -0.11 -52.90
C GLU A 263 -5.50 -0.71 -53.88
N LEU A 264 -4.20 -0.53 -53.62
CA LEU A 264 -3.13 -1.11 -54.42
C LEU A 264 -3.12 -2.65 -54.32
N GLU A 265 -3.27 -3.20 -53.11
CA GLU A 265 -3.43 -4.64 -52.87
C GLU A 265 -4.67 -5.20 -53.59
N ARG A 266 -5.79 -4.50 -53.51
CA ARG A 266 -7.05 -4.92 -54.15
C ARG A 266 -6.93 -4.87 -55.69
N ASN A 267 -6.18 -3.92 -56.23
CA ASN A 267 -5.87 -3.86 -57.66
C ASN A 267 -4.89 -4.96 -58.09
N LEU A 268 -3.93 -5.34 -57.23
CA LEU A 268 -2.98 -6.43 -57.48
C LEU A 268 -3.69 -7.81 -57.43
N MET A 269 -4.57 -8.04 -56.45
CA MET A 269 -5.36 -9.27 -56.31
C MET A 269 -6.31 -9.52 -57.49
N GLY A 270 -6.69 -8.47 -58.23
CA GLY A 270 -7.52 -8.59 -59.44
C GLY A 270 -6.78 -9.08 -60.69
N SER A 271 -5.44 -9.22 -60.65
CA SER A 271 -4.62 -9.55 -61.83
C SER A 271 -4.05 -10.98 -61.85
N GLU A 272 -4.17 -11.76 -60.77
CA GLU A 272 -3.79 -13.17 -60.78
C GLU A 272 -4.91 -14.07 -61.32
N GLN A 273 -5.15 -13.99 -62.64
CA GLN A 273 -5.77 -15.11 -63.36
C GLN A 273 -4.77 -16.27 -63.39
N TYR A 274 -4.89 -17.18 -62.41
CA TYR A 274 -4.27 -18.50 -62.48
C TYR A 274 -4.79 -19.26 -63.71
N LEU A 275 -4.04 -19.23 -64.81
CA LEU A 275 -4.17 -20.24 -65.86
C LEU A 275 -3.67 -21.56 -65.29
N GLY A 276 -4.60 -22.45 -64.95
CA GLY A 276 -4.29 -23.82 -64.55
C GLY A 276 -3.57 -24.58 -65.65
N GLY A 277 -2.24 -24.64 -65.56
CA GLY A 277 -1.37 -25.56 -66.29
C GLY A 277 -0.86 -26.67 -65.35
N THR A 278 -0.65 -27.87 -65.89
CA THR A 278 -0.20 -29.04 -65.12
C THR A 278 1.20 -28.84 -64.52
N ALA A 279 1.38 -29.27 -63.27
CA ALA A 279 2.63 -29.12 -62.53
C ALA A 279 3.83 -29.79 -63.25
N GLU A 280 4.88 -29.02 -63.52
CA GLU A 280 6.08 -29.47 -64.25
C GLU A 280 7.09 -30.24 -63.39
N LYS A 281 6.89 -30.42 -62.08
CA LYS A 281 7.81 -31.16 -61.20
C LYS A 281 7.07 -32.00 -60.17
N SER A 282 7.46 -33.27 -60.08
CA SER A 282 6.98 -34.22 -59.05
C SER A 282 7.82 -34.09 -57.77
N LEU A 283 7.22 -34.46 -56.64
CA LEU A 283 7.83 -34.40 -55.31
C LEU A 283 9.11 -35.25 -55.18
N GLU A 284 9.32 -36.24 -56.06
CA GLU A 284 10.51 -37.09 -56.05
C GLU A 284 11.79 -36.39 -56.53
N ASP A 285 11.71 -35.25 -57.22
CA ASP A 285 12.89 -34.49 -57.69
C ASP A 285 13.52 -33.58 -56.60
N VAL A 286 12.90 -33.48 -55.42
CA VAL A 286 13.26 -32.48 -54.38
C VAL A 286 13.81 -33.14 -53.11
N LEU A 287 13.79 -34.47 -53.00
CA LEU A 287 14.35 -35.16 -51.85
C LEU A 287 15.78 -35.63 -52.15
N PRO A 288 16.79 -35.22 -51.37
CA PRO A 288 18.14 -35.76 -51.49
C PRO A 288 18.17 -37.24 -51.04
N GLU A 289 18.77 -38.12 -51.85
CA GLU A 289 19.04 -39.51 -51.43
C GLU A 289 20.06 -39.53 -50.26
N GLU A 290 19.89 -40.52 -49.37
CA GLU A 290 20.59 -40.72 -48.08
C GLU A 290 22.12 -40.59 -48.12
#